data_AF-A0A942A1M5-F1
#
_entry.id   AF-A0A942A1M5-F1
#
_cell.length_a   1.000
_cell.length_b   1.000
_cell.length_c   1.000
_cell.angle_alpha   90.00
_cell.angle_beta   90.00
_cell.angle_gamma   90.00
#
_symmetry.space_group_name_H-M   'P 1'
#
loop_
_entity.id
_entity.type
_entity.pdbx_description
1 polymer ?
#
loop_
_entity_poly.entity_id
_entity_poly.type
_entity_poly.pdbx_seq_one_letter_code
_entity_poly.pdbx_strand_id
1 'polypeptide(L)'
;MKTAISMPDDLFKDIDKISKKLNRSRSHILASAAREYIEKLKNKNIYEAINKAYSEKETEKETALREKHKKHYARMLKAEKW
;
A
#
# COMPACT_ATOMS: atom_id res chain seq x y z
N MET A 1 -5.34 -22.18 12.18
CA MET A 1 -4.30 -22.28 13.24
C MET A 1 -4.77 -21.50 14.46
N LYS A 2 -4.59 -22.02 15.68
CA LYS A 2 -4.88 -21.32 16.94
C LYS A 2 -3.56 -21.06 17.65
N THR A 3 -3.40 -19.86 18.20
CA THR A 3 -2.22 -19.46 18.97
C THR A 3 -2.66 -18.53 20.09
N ALA A 4 -2.01 -18.62 21.24
CA ALA A 4 -2.16 -17.66 22.33
C ALA A 4 -1.09 -16.59 22.18
N ILE A 5 -1.49 -15.32 22.21
CA ILE A 5 -0.59 -14.18 22.11
C ILE A 5 -0.74 -13.32 23.36
N SER A 6 0.39 -12.85 23.90
CA SER A 6 0.37 -11.82 24.94
C SER A 6 0.21 -10.45 24.27
N MET A 7 -0.58 -9.57 24.86
CA MET A 7 -0.77 -8.21 24.36
C MET A 7 -1.16 -7.26 25.49
N PRO A 8 -0.95 -5.94 25.32
CA PRO A 8 -1.40 -4.94 26.28
C PRO A 8 -2.91 -5.00 26.55
N ASP A 9 -3.30 -4.79 27.81
CA ASP A 9 -4.70 -4.88 28.26
C ASP A 9 -5.61 -3.83 27.61
N ASP A 10 -5.08 -2.63 27.40
CA ASP A 10 -5.76 -1.54 26.69
C ASP A 10 -6.07 -1.91 25.24
N LEU A 11 -5.07 -2.45 24.53
CA LEU A 11 -5.24 -2.91 23.16
C LEU A 11 -6.27 -4.05 23.07
N PHE A 12 -6.24 -5.00 24.00
CA PHE A 12 -7.24 -6.06 24.07
C PHE A 12 -8.66 -5.49 24.26
N LYS A 13 -8.84 -4.53 25.18
CA LYS A 13 -10.14 -3.88 25.43
C LYS A 13 -10.66 -3.18 24.19
N ASP A 14 -9.80 -2.50 23.44
CA ASP A 14 -10.21 -1.80 22.22
C ASP A 14 -10.60 -2.76 21.10
N ILE A 15 -9.86 -3.86 20.92
CA ILE A 15 -10.23 -4.92 19.98
C ILE A 15 -11.57 -5.56 20.37
N ASP A 16 -11.80 -5.81 21.66
CA ASP A 16 -13.06 -6.38 22.14
C ASP A 16 -14.25 -5.45 21.85
N LYS A 17 -14.11 -4.15 22.12
CA LYS A 17 -15.12 -3.13 21.76
C LYS A 17 -15.43 -3.10 20.27
N ILE A 18 -14.39 -3.10 19.42
CA ILE A 18 -14.55 -3.09 17.96
C ILE A 18 -15.23 -4.38 17.49
N SER A 19 -14.83 -5.52 18.06
CA SER A 19 -15.40 -6.83 17.70
C SER A 19 -16.92 -6.87 17.97
N LYS A 20 -17.35 -6.34 19.11
CA LYS A 20 -18.77 -6.20 19.49
C LYS A 20 -19.49 -5.23 18.57
N LYS A 21 -18.91 -4.04 18.33
CA LYS A 21 -19.50 -3.01 17.45
C LYS A 21 -19.75 -3.52 16.02
N LEU A 22 -18.84 -4.32 15.49
CA LEU A 22 -18.92 -4.85 14.12
C LEU A 22 -19.60 -6.22 14.03
N ASN A 23 -20.02 -6.80 15.15
CA ASN A 23 -20.52 -8.18 15.24
C ASN A 23 -19.60 -9.20 14.55
N ARG A 24 -18.29 -9.10 14.86
CA ARG A 24 -17.24 -9.99 14.35
C ARG A 24 -16.42 -10.54 15.51
N SER A 25 -15.82 -11.72 15.34
CA SER A 25 -14.94 -12.26 16.38
C SER A 25 -13.66 -11.44 16.52
N ARG A 26 -13.10 -11.40 17.72
CA ARG A 26 -11.77 -10.80 17.98
C ARG A 26 -10.69 -11.38 17.06
N SER A 27 -10.73 -12.69 16.81
CA SER A 27 -9.81 -13.36 15.88
C SER A 27 -9.96 -12.87 14.43
N HIS A 28 -11.18 -12.52 14.00
CA HIS A 28 -11.40 -11.93 12.68
C HIS A 28 -10.76 -10.55 12.58
N ILE A 29 -10.95 -9.70 13.59
CA ILE A 29 -10.34 -8.35 13.64
C ILE A 29 -8.81 -8.45 13.56
N LEU A 30 -8.21 -9.30 14.41
CA LEU A 30 -6.76 -9.51 14.43
C LEU A 30 -6.23 -10.04 13.10
N ALA A 31 -6.90 -11.03 12.51
CA ALA A 31 -6.47 -11.61 11.23
C ALA A 31 -6.57 -10.60 10.08
N SER A 32 -7.63 -9.79 10.05
CA SER A 32 -7.80 -8.74 9.05
C SER A 32 -6.72 -7.66 9.19
N ALA A 33 -6.47 -7.17 10.40
CA ALA A 33 -5.41 -6.21 10.67
C ALA A 33 -4.02 -6.73 10.28
N ALA A 34 -3.72 -8.00 10.61
CA ALA A 34 -2.46 -8.64 10.22
C ALA A 34 -2.28 -8.71 8.70
N ARG A 35 -3.33 -9.08 7.95
CA ARG A 35 -3.29 -9.08 6.47
C ARG A 35 -3.04 -7.69 5.91
N GLU A 36 -3.76 -6.69 6.39
CA GLU A 36 -3.60 -5.30 5.95
C GLU A 36 -2.19 -4.80 6.22
N TYR A 37 -1.63 -5.11 7.40
CA TYR A 37 -0.25 -4.73 7.74
C TYR A 37 0.78 -5.41 6.83
N ILE A 38 0.61 -6.70 6.53
CA ILE A 38 1.48 -7.43 5.60
C ILE A 38 1.43 -6.81 4.20
N GLU A 39 0.24 -6.51 3.69
CA GLU A 39 0.09 -5.88 2.37
C GLU A 39 0.72 -4.48 2.34
N LYS A 40 0.58 -3.68 3.40
CA LYS A 40 1.27 -2.39 3.53
C LYS A 40 2.79 -2.54 3.47
N LEU A 41 3.36 -3.55 4.13
CA LEU A 41 4.80 -3.83 4.08
C LEU A 41 5.25 -4.28 2.68
N LYS A 42 4.48 -5.14 2.00
CA LYS A 42 4.77 -5.50 0.61
C LYS A 42 4.79 -4.28 -0.30
N ASN A 43 3.80 -3.40 -0.16
CA ASN A 43 3.72 -2.17 -0.95
C ASN A 43 4.90 -1.23 -0.66
N LYS A 44 5.35 -1.14 0.60
CA LYS A 44 6.54 -0.37 0.97
C LYS A 44 7.79 -0.91 0.26
N ASN A 45 7.95 -2.24 0.19
CA ASN A 45 9.09 -2.85 -0.51
C ASN A 45 9.06 -2.54 -2.01
N ILE A 46 7.88 -2.55 -2.64
CA ILE A 46 7.73 -2.17 -4.05
C ILE A 46 8.11 -0.69 -4.25
N TYR A 47 7.62 0.19 -3.37
CA TYR A 47 7.95 1.61 -3.41
C TYR A 47 9.46 1.86 -3.27
N GLU A 48 10.11 1.20 -2.31
CA GLU A 48 11.56 1.29 -2.12
C GLU A 48 12.33 0.73 -3.32
N ALA A 49 11.87 -0.37 -3.91
CA ALA A 49 12.49 -0.96 -5.10
C ALA A 49 12.40 -0.03 -6.33
N ILE A 50 11.26 0.62 -6.54
CA ILE A 50 11.07 1.61 -7.61
C ILE A 50 12.01 2.80 -7.38
N ASN A 51 12.01 3.38 -6.19
CA ASN A 51 12.89 4.52 -5.88
C ASN A 51 14.36 4.16 -6.04
N LYS A 52 14.76 2.93 -5.67
CA LYS A 52 16.13 2.44 -5.87
C LYS A 52 16.45 2.31 -7.36
N ALA A 53 15.55 1.76 -8.18
CA ALA A 53 15.76 1.63 -9.62
C ALA A 53 15.94 2.99 -10.32
N TYR A 54 15.27 4.04 -9.80
CA TYR A 54 15.39 5.42 -10.29
C TYR A 54 16.29 6.31 -9.43
N SER A 55 17.17 5.73 -8.61
CA SER A 55 18.05 6.51 -7.72
C SER A 55 19.18 7.21 -8.46
N GLU A 56 19.54 6.71 -9.64
CA GLU A 56 20.54 7.32 -10.51
C GLU A 56 19.93 8.46 -11.31
N LYS A 57 20.77 9.46 -11.63
CA LYS A 57 20.33 10.60 -12.44
C LYS A 57 20.07 10.14 -13.88
N GLU A 58 18.93 10.54 -14.43
CA GLU A 58 18.60 10.27 -15.83
C GLU A 58 19.71 10.77 -16.76
N THR A 59 20.01 9.97 -17.78
CA THR A 59 20.82 10.38 -18.91
C THR A 59 20.06 11.37 -19.79
N GLU A 60 20.78 12.14 -20.61
CA GLU A 60 20.17 13.08 -21.55
C GLU A 60 19.23 12.39 -22.55
N LYS A 61 19.57 11.15 -22.96
CA LYS A 61 18.75 10.33 -23.85
C LYS A 61 17.42 9.93 -23.20
N GLU A 62 17.47 9.50 -21.94
CA GLU A 62 16.26 9.13 -21.17
C GLU A 62 15.38 10.35 -20.93
N THR A 63 15.99 11.49 -20.60
CA THR A 63 15.28 12.78 -20.44
C THR A 63 14.55 13.17 -21.72
N ALA A 64 15.23 13.11 -22.87
CA ALA A 64 14.63 13.44 -24.16
C ALA A 64 13.48 12.51 -24.53
N LEU A 65 13.63 11.20 -24.25
CA LEU A 65 12.57 10.21 -24.49
C LEU A 65 11.35 10.47 -23.61
N ARG A 66 11.55 10.74 -22.31
CA ARG A 66 10.49 11.05 -21.35
C ARG A 66 9.69 12.29 -21.76
N GLU A 67 10.36 13.35 -22.20
CA GLU A 67 9.68 14.56 -22.69
C GLU A 67 8.86 14.33 -23.96
N LYS A 68 9.37 13.49 -24.88
CA LYS A 68 8.61 13.08 -26.08
C LYS A 68 7.35 12.30 -25.70
N HIS A 69 7.48 11.34 -24.78
CA HIS A 69 6.37 10.52 -24.30
C HIS A 69 5.32 11.38 -23.57
N LYS A 70 5.76 12.29 -22.68
CA LYS A 70 4.86 13.22 -21.97
C LYS A 70 4.01 14.05 -22.93
N LYS A 71 4.60 14.58 -24.00
CA LYS A 71 3.88 15.31 -25.05
C LYS A 71 2.89 14.43 -25.81
N HIS A 72 3.25 13.18 -26.09
CA HIS A 72 2.37 12.23 -26.77
C HIS A 72 1.14 11.89 -25.91
N TYR A 73 1.35 11.49 -24.66
CA TYR A 73 0.23 11.14 -23.75
C TYR A 73 -0.66 12.34 -23.43
N ALA A 74 -0.10 13.53 -23.24
CA ALA A 74 -0.89 14.75 -23.02
C ALA A 74 -1.82 15.08 -24.20
N ARG A 75 -1.45 14.71 -25.43
CA ARG A 75 -2.33 14.86 -26.61
C ARG A 75 -3.42 13.79 -26.63
N MET A 76 -3.09 12.54 -26.33
CA MET A 76 -4.08 11.46 -26.27
C MET A 76 -5.16 11.72 -25.22
N LEU A 77 -4.77 12.12 -24.01
CA LEU A 77 -5.72 12.40 -22.93
C LEU A 77 -6.66 13.58 -23.24
N LYS A 78 -6.23 14.55 -24.05
CA LYS A 78 -7.09 15.65 -24.53
C LYS A 78 -8.08 15.21 -25.61
N ALA A 79 -7.77 14.12 -26.32
CA ALA A 79 -8.64 13.55 -27.34
C ALA A 79 -9.67 12.58 -26.74
N GLU A 80 -9.48 12.13 -25.50
CA GLU A 80 -10.47 11.34 -24.78
C GLU A 80 -11.63 12.21 -24.30
N LYS A 81 -12.84 11.87 -24.75
CA LYS A 81 -14.08 12.39 -24.16
C LYS A 81 -14.46 11.51 -22.97
N TRP A 82 -14.49 12.11 -21.79
CA TRP A 82 -15.07 11.52 -20.58
C TRP A 82 -16.58 11.71 -20.58
#